data_AF-T1C8I0-F1
#
_entry.id   AF-T1C8I0-F1
#
_cell.length_a   1.000
_cell.length_b   1.000
_cell.length_c   1.000
_cell.angle_alpha   90.00
_cell.angle_beta   90.00
_cell.angle_gamma   90.00
#
_symmetry.space_group_name_H-M   'P 1'
#
loop_
_entity.id
_entity.type
_entity.pdbx_description
1 polymer ?
#
loop_
_entity_poly.entity_id
_entity_poly.type
_entity_poly.pdbx_seq_one_letter_code
_entity_poly.pdbx_strand_id
1 'polypeptide(L)'
;MQKCTACGRCTQECPFGALELDGQRHPVLETNRCRRCGICMGACPVQVISFPDYSVEMMNAMQKAVDLPEDDDKPRVLVLACENDAYPALDMVGINRLQYPADFRVVPVRCLGSVNAVVVADAVQRGYDGVVLLGCRSGENYQCHFIQGSELLGVRMDNVR
;
A
#
# COMPACT_ATOMS: atom_id res chain seq x y z
N MET A 1 -8.33 -15.44 -8.46
CA MET A 1 -9.78 -15.21 -8.24
C MET A 1 -10.47 -16.23 -7.32
N GLN A 2 -9.98 -17.46 -7.13
CA GLN A 2 -10.74 -18.52 -6.43
C GLN A 2 -11.17 -18.24 -4.97
N LYS A 3 -10.52 -17.30 -4.27
CA LYS A 3 -10.91 -16.89 -2.91
C LYS A 3 -11.76 -15.60 -2.87
N CYS A 4 -12.24 -15.11 -4.02
CA CYS A 4 -13.07 -13.91 -4.08
C CYS A 4 -14.41 -14.14 -3.38
N THR A 5 -14.84 -13.18 -2.56
CA THR A 5 -16.12 -13.23 -1.83
C THR A 5 -17.24 -12.42 -2.48
N ALA A 6 -17.04 -11.93 -3.72
CA ALA A 6 -18.04 -11.14 -4.46
C ALA A 6 -18.60 -9.89 -3.73
N CYS A 7 -17.80 -9.30 -2.81
CA CYS A 7 -18.21 -8.17 -1.98
C CYS A 7 -18.30 -6.83 -2.71
N GLY A 8 -17.66 -6.67 -3.88
CA GLY A 8 -17.75 -5.46 -4.72
C GLY A 8 -16.93 -4.24 -4.27
N ARG A 9 -16.19 -4.31 -3.15
CA ARG A 9 -15.39 -3.17 -2.64
C ARG A 9 -14.37 -2.64 -3.65
N CYS A 10 -13.75 -3.53 -4.41
CA CYS A 10 -12.76 -3.17 -5.43
C CYS A 10 -13.34 -2.31 -6.57
N THR A 11 -14.62 -2.48 -6.89
CA THR A 11 -15.35 -1.63 -7.84
C THR A 11 -15.70 -0.28 -7.22
N GLN A 12 -16.21 -0.29 -5.98
CA GLN A 12 -16.61 0.93 -5.25
C GLN A 12 -15.44 1.89 -5.01
N GLU A 13 -14.28 1.36 -4.64
CA GLU A 13 -13.11 2.16 -4.28
C GLU A 13 -12.23 2.51 -5.50
N CYS A 14 -12.53 2.03 -6.71
CA CYS A 14 -11.75 2.36 -7.90
C CYS A 14 -12.09 3.77 -8.41
N PRO A 15 -11.17 4.75 -8.32
CA PRO A 15 -11.49 6.12 -8.74
C PRO A 15 -11.59 6.28 -10.26
N PHE A 16 -11.14 5.28 -11.02
CA PHE A 16 -11.16 5.29 -12.48
C PHE A 16 -12.32 4.47 -13.06
N GLY A 17 -13.13 3.85 -12.21
CA GLY A 17 -14.20 2.95 -12.63
C GLY A 17 -13.70 1.76 -13.46
N ALA A 18 -12.47 1.30 -13.25
CA ALA A 18 -11.84 0.29 -14.10
C ALA A 18 -12.29 -1.15 -13.80
N LEU A 19 -13.04 -1.39 -12.72
CA LEU A 19 -13.51 -2.72 -12.33
C LEU A 19 -15.04 -2.73 -12.32
N GLU A 20 -15.64 -3.61 -13.11
CA GLU A 20 -17.10 -3.85 -13.11
C GLU A 20 -17.40 -5.28 -12.67
N LEU A 21 -18.58 -5.50 -12.09
CA LEU A 21 -18.99 -6.83 -11.66
C LEU A 21 -19.68 -7.56 -12.81
N ASP A 22 -19.26 -8.79 -13.10
CA ASP A 22 -19.96 -9.66 -14.04
C ASP A 22 -21.28 -10.22 -13.47
N GLY A 23 -21.96 -11.07 -14.24
CA GLY A 23 -23.20 -11.73 -13.82
C GLY A 23 -23.06 -12.65 -12.59
N GLN A 24 -21.84 -13.04 -12.23
CA GLN A 24 -21.52 -13.82 -11.03
C GLN A 24 -20.93 -12.96 -9.91
N ARG A 25 -20.94 -11.63 -10.07
CA ARG A 25 -20.37 -10.64 -9.15
C ARG A 25 -18.86 -10.76 -8.95
N HIS A 26 -18.13 -11.28 -9.94
CA HIS A 26 -16.68 -11.22 -9.98
C HIS A 26 -16.23 -9.93 -10.68
N PRO A 27 -15.14 -9.29 -10.20
CA PRO A 27 -14.63 -8.09 -10.83
C PRO A 27 -13.93 -8.42 -12.16
N VAL A 28 -14.35 -7.72 -13.22
CA VAL A 28 -13.76 -7.73 -14.56
C VAL A 28 -13.05 -6.40 -14.78
N LEU A 29 -11.82 -6.48 -15.29
CA LEU A 29 -10.96 -5.31 -15.49
C LEU A 29 -11.12 -4.73 -16.90
N GLU A 30 -11.53 -3.47 -16.96
CA GLU A 30 -11.45 -2.66 -18.17
C GLU A 30 -10.07 -2.01 -18.27
N THR A 31 -9.16 -2.69 -18.98
CA THR A 31 -7.75 -2.33 -19.09
C THR A 31 -7.54 -0.88 -19.55
N ASN A 32 -8.39 -0.37 -20.44
CA ASN A 32 -8.28 1.00 -20.97
C ASN A 32 -8.53 2.08 -19.91
N ARG A 33 -9.24 1.78 -18.82
CA ARG A 33 -9.47 2.70 -17.69
C ARG A 33 -8.47 2.50 -16.56
N CYS A 34 -7.80 1.35 -16.52
CA CYS A 34 -6.92 0.98 -15.42
C CYS A 34 -5.63 1.81 -15.41
N ARG A 35 -5.41 2.56 -14.32
CA ARG A 35 -4.16 3.29 -14.06
C ARG A 35 -3.13 2.50 -13.25
N ARG A 36 -3.42 1.22 -12.95
CA ARG A 36 -2.55 0.30 -12.19
C ARG A 36 -2.08 0.85 -10.83
N CYS A 37 -2.91 1.66 -10.20
CA CYS A 37 -2.62 2.27 -8.89
C CYS A 37 -2.62 1.27 -7.72
N GLY A 38 -3.21 0.09 -7.89
CA GLY A 38 -3.33 -0.93 -6.85
C GLY A 38 -4.39 -0.67 -5.78
N ILE A 39 -5.21 0.39 -5.88
CA ILE A 39 -6.25 0.70 -4.87
C ILE A 39 -7.20 -0.48 -4.62
N CYS A 40 -7.54 -1.22 -5.68
CA CYS A 40 -8.35 -2.43 -5.61
C CYS A 40 -7.70 -3.56 -4.81
N MET A 41 -6.37 -3.64 -4.76
CA MET A 41 -5.63 -4.60 -3.95
C MET A 41 -5.86 -4.32 -2.46
N GLY A 42 -5.73 -3.05 -2.06
CA GLY A 42 -6.00 -2.63 -0.68
C GLY A 42 -7.49 -2.71 -0.30
N ALA A 43 -8.39 -2.47 -1.26
CA ALA A 43 -9.83 -2.59 -1.06
C ALA A 43 -10.28 -4.04 -0.82
N CYS A 44 -9.51 -5.02 -1.30
CA CYS A 44 -9.83 -6.42 -1.20
C CYS A 44 -9.49 -6.97 0.20
N PRO A 45 -10.49 -7.34 1.03
CA PRO A 45 -10.22 -7.83 2.38
C PRO A 45 -9.57 -9.22 2.40
N VAL A 46 -9.74 -10.00 1.32
CA VAL A 46 -9.17 -11.34 1.14
C VAL A 46 -7.94 -11.34 0.24
N GLN A 47 -7.43 -10.16 -0.13
CA GLN A 47 -6.16 -9.96 -0.84
C GLN A 47 -5.99 -10.80 -2.14
N VAL A 48 -7.05 -10.96 -2.93
CA VAL A 48 -7.01 -11.80 -4.16
C VAL A 48 -6.74 -11.04 -5.46
N ILE A 49 -6.69 -9.71 -5.40
CA ILE A 49 -6.46 -8.86 -6.56
C ILE A 49 -4.98 -8.52 -6.63
N SER A 50 -4.36 -8.72 -7.80
CA SER A 50 -2.95 -8.46 -8.05
C SER A 50 -2.70 -8.29 -9.54
N PHE A 51 -1.61 -7.60 -9.89
CA PHE A 51 -1.09 -7.53 -11.25
C PHE A 51 0.08 -8.52 -11.42
N PRO A 52 0.41 -8.93 -12.66
CA PRO A 52 1.51 -9.86 -12.91
C PRO A 52 2.89 -9.38 -12.40
N ASP A 53 3.10 -8.08 -12.35
CA ASP A 53 4.34 -7.39 -11.97
C ASP A 53 4.21 -6.58 -10.66
N TYR A 54 3.04 -6.62 -10.02
CA TYR A 54 2.79 -5.97 -8.74
C TYR A 54 1.66 -6.71 -8.02
N SER A 55 2.04 -7.56 -7.07
CA SER A 55 1.11 -8.43 -6.34
C SER A 55 1.20 -8.21 -4.83
N VAL A 56 0.18 -8.69 -4.11
CA VAL A 56 0.21 -8.69 -2.64
C VAL A 56 1.34 -9.57 -2.12
N GLU A 57 1.59 -10.70 -2.76
CA GLU A 57 2.70 -11.60 -2.43
C GLU A 57 4.05 -10.91 -2.63
N MET A 58 4.21 -10.11 -3.69
CA MET A 58 5.42 -9.31 -3.91
C MET A 58 5.61 -8.29 -2.79
N MET A 59 4.55 -7.58 -2.37
CA MET A 59 4.64 -6.66 -1.22
C MET A 59 5.07 -7.38 0.06
N ASN A 60 4.46 -8.53 0.35
CA ASN A 60 4.80 -9.33 1.53
C ASN A 60 6.22 -9.93 1.45
N ALA A 61 6.68 -10.28 0.24
CA ALA A 61 8.04 -10.76 0.02
C ALA A 61 9.08 -9.66 0.22
N MET A 62 8.81 -8.42 -0.22
CA MET A 62 9.69 -7.28 0.01
C MET A 62 9.88 -6.99 1.50
N GLN A 63 8.80 -7.05 2.28
CA GLN A 63 8.88 -6.92 3.75
C GLN A 63 9.73 -8.04 4.37
N LYS A 64 9.61 -9.27 3.85
CA LYS A 64 10.38 -10.42 4.36
C LYS A 64 11.86 -10.34 4.02
N ALA A 65 12.20 -9.81 2.85
CA ALA A 65 13.57 -9.78 2.34
C ALA A 65 14.45 -8.76 3.07
N VAL A 66 13.84 -7.88 3.86
CA VAL A 66 14.55 -6.89 4.65
C VAL A 66 15.13 -7.55 5.91
N ASP A 67 16.45 -7.51 6.03
CA ASP A 67 17.13 -7.92 7.26
C ASP A 67 16.78 -6.97 8.41
N LEU A 68 16.18 -7.56 9.45
CA LEU A 68 15.90 -6.87 10.70
C LEU A 68 17.15 -6.96 11.58
N PRO A 69 17.67 -5.83 12.10
CA PRO A 69 18.74 -5.88 13.08
C PRO A 69 18.29 -6.68 14.32
N GLU A 70 19.20 -7.51 14.85
CA GLU A 70 18.99 -8.29 16.09
C GLU A 70 19.19 -7.44 17.36
N ASP A 71 19.59 -6.18 17.20
CA ASP A 71 19.81 -5.24 18.30
C ASP A 71 18.47 -4.77 18.88
N ASP A 72 18.09 -5.36 20.01
CA ASP A 72 16.83 -5.09 20.72
C ASP A 72 16.72 -3.66 21.28
N ASP A 73 17.81 -2.89 21.29
CA ASP A 73 17.82 -1.52 21.85
C ASP A 73 17.26 -0.46 20.87
N LYS A 74 16.98 -0.83 19.61
CA LYS A 74 16.45 0.10 18.60
C LYS A 74 15.17 -0.41 17.92
N PRO A 75 14.17 0.46 17.69
CA PRO A 75 12.93 0.04 17.06
C PRO A 75 13.16 -0.31 15.59
N ARG A 76 12.67 -1.48 15.19
CA ARG A 76 12.64 -1.94 13.79
C ARG A 76 11.42 -1.34 13.12
N VAL A 77 11.64 -0.35 12.25
CA VAL A 77 10.54 0.39 11.62
C VAL A 77 10.47 0.08 10.14
N LEU A 78 9.33 -0.47 9.70
CA LEU A 78 9.00 -0.59 8.27
C LEU A 78 8.39 0.71 7.78
N VAL A 79 8.89 1.26 6.68
CA VAL A 79 8.29 2.40 5.99
C VAL A 79 7.71 1.90 4.67
N LEU A 80 6.38 1.87 4.54
CA LEU A 80 5.71 1.66 3.26
C LEU A 80 5.59 3.03 2.56
N ALA A 81 6.37 3.22 1.50
CA ALA A 81 6.51 4.50 0.82
C ALA A 81 5.78 4.52 -0.53
N CYS A 82 4.83 5.45 -0.70
CA CYS A 82 4.21 5.73 -1.99
C CYS A 82 5.27 6.15 -3.03
N GLU A 83 5.33 5.44 -4.14
CA GLU A 83 6.29 5.73 -5.22
C GLU A 83 6.10 7.09 -5.90
N ASN A 84 4.91 7.71 -5.79
CA ASN A 84 4.62 8.94 -6.53
C ASN A 84 5.07 10.22 -5.82
N ASP A 85 5.31 10.15 -4.51
CA ASP A 85 5.60 11.35 -3.70
C ASP A 85 6.60 11.05 -2.58
N ALA A 86 6.32 10.02 -1.77
CA ALA A 86 7.17 9.63 -0.66
C ALA A 86 8.54 9.09 -1.09
N TYR A 87 8.59 8.23 -2.10
CA TYR A 87 9.85 7.68 -2.58
C TYR A 87 10.75 8.77 -3.23
N PRO A 88 10.23 9.66 -4.10
CA PRO A 88 10.97 10.85 -4.54
C PRO A 88 11.43 11.74 -3.38
N ALA A 89 10.62 11.90 -2.32
CA ALA A 89 11.05 12.66 -1.14
C ALA A 89 12.24 12.00 -0.43
N LEU A 90 12.30 10.66 -0.38
CA LEU A 90 13.46 9.92 0.14
C LEU A 90 14.68 10.07 -0.76
N ASP A 91 14.51 10.13 -2.09
CA ASP A 91 15.62 10.48 -3.00
C ASP A 91 16.15 11.89 -2.70
N MET A 92 15.26 12.85 -2.42
CA MET A 92 15.65 14.20 -2.02
C MET A 92 16.38 14.25 -0.68
N VAL A 93 16.02 13.40 0.29
CA VAL A 93 16.77 13.24 1.54
C VAL A 93 18.21 12.81 1.23
N GLY A 94 18.41 11.83 0.35
CA GLY A 94 19.73 11.39 -0.11
C GLY A 94 20.52 12.49 -0.83
N ILE A 95 19.89 13.18 -1.80
CA ILE A 95 20.52 14.27 -2.56
C ILE A 95 20.99 15.41 -1.65
N ASN A 96 20.17 15.78 -0.66
CA ASN A 96 20.49 16.82 0.30
C ASN A 96 21.38 16.35 1.45
N ARG A 97 21.84 15.09 1.42
CA ARG A 97 22.69 14.47 2.45
C ARG A 97 22.07 14.50 3.85
N LEU A 98 20.74 14.52 3.92
CA LEU A 98 20.02 14.41 5.17
C LEU A 98 20.06 12.96 5.64
N GLN A 99 20.15 12.76 6.95
CA GLN A 99 20.19 11.44 7.56
C GLN A 99 18.83 11.10 8.17
N TYR A 100 18.43 9.84 8.09
CA TYR A 100 17.34 9.27 8.88
C TYR A 100 17.86 8.03 9.62
N PRO A 101 17.18 7.56 10.67
CA PRO A 101 17.67 6.45 11.48
C PRO A 101 17.92 5.20 10.62
N ALA A 102 19.08 4.57 10.82
CA ALA A 102 19.50 3.40 10.06
C ALA A 102 18.66 2.14 10.37
N ASP A 103 17.68 2.22 11.26
CA ASP A 103 16.77 1.13 11.62
C ASP A 103 15.42 1.23 10.86
N PHE A 104 15.27 2.26 10.03
CA PHE A 104 14.12 2.43 9.15
C PHE A 104 14.37 1.65 7.85
N ARG A 105 13.37 0.89 7.42
CA ARG A 105 13.44 0.04 6.23
C ARG A 105 12.36 0.45 5.26
N VAL A 106 12.77 1.03 4.14
CA VAL A 106 11.84 1.54 3.14
C VAL A 106 11.49 0.45 2.14
N VAL A 107 10.20 0.17 2.01
CA VAL A 107 9.64 -0.65 0.93
C VAL A 107 8.72 0.22 0.08
N PRO A 108 8.97 0.36 -1.23
CA PRO A 108 8.08 1.09 -2.11
C PRO A 108 6.76 0.35 -2.31
N VAL A 109 5.68 1.11 -2.36
CA VAL A 109 4.35 0.66 -2.81
C VAL A 109 3.84 1.61 -3.89
N ARG A 110 3.16 1.07 -4.91
CA ARG A 110 2.63 1.86 -6.04
C ARG A 110 1.78 3.04 -5.56
N CYS A 111 0.96 2.80 -4.54
CA CYS A 111 0.16 3.81 -3.88
C CYS A 111 -0.11 3.36 -2.44
N LEU A 112 -0.20 4.26 -1.48
CA LEU A 112 -0.70 3.91 -0.15
C LEU A 112 -2.13 3.34 -0.19
N GLY A 113 -2.91 3.70 -1.19
CA GLY A 113 -4.23 3.11 -1.43
C GLY A 113 -4.20 1.62 -1.78
N SER A 114 -3.04 1.01 -2.11
CA SER A 114 -2.93 -0.45 -2.24
C SER A 114 -2.71 -1.18 -0.91
N VAL A 115 -2.45 -0.43 0.17
CA VAL A 115 -2.20 -0.96 1.51
C VAL A 115 -3.51 -1.03 2.29
N ASN A 116 -3.64 -2.07 3.12
CA ASN A 116 -4.73 -2.24 4.06
C ASN A 116 -4.21 -2.78 5.40
N ALA A 117 -5.12 -2.94 6.37
CA ALA A 117 -4.76 -3.36 7.73
C ALA A 117 -4.06 -4.73 7.76
N VAL A 118 -4.35 -5.62 6.81
CA VAL A 118 -3.73 -6.96 6.74
C VAL A 118 -2.24 -6.84 6.45
N VAL A 119 -1.84 -5.98 5.51
CA VAL A 119 -0.41 -5.74 5.19
C VAL A 119 0.36 -5.17 6.39
N VAL A 120 -0.29 -4.32 7.19
CA VAL A 120 0.30 -3.76 8.42
C VAL A 120 0.40 -4.83 9.51
N ALA A 121 -0.65 -5.64 9.70
CA ALA A 121 -0.66 -6.74 10.64
C ALA A 121 0.41 -7.80 10.30
N ASP A 122 0.57 -8.12 9.00
CA ASP A 122 1.62 -9.01 8.51
C ASP A 122 3.02 -8.48 8.85
N ALA A 123 3.25 -7.17 8.77
CA ALA A 123 4.52 -6.56 9.16
C ALA A 123 4.76 -6.71 10.68
N VAL A 124 3.79 -6.37 11.51
CA VAL A 124 3.93 -6.51 12.97
C VAL A 124 4.20 -7.97 13.37
N GLN A 125 3.49 -8.92 12.76
CA GLN A 125 3.71 -10.36 13.01
C GLN A 125 5.12 -10.84 12.63
N ARG A 126 5.82 -10.11 11.75
CA ARG A 126 7.20 -10.42 11.33
C ARG A 126 8.26 -9.84 12.26
N GLY A 127 7.86 -9.08 13.28
CA GLY A 127 8.78 -8.49 14.25
C GLY A 127 9.15 -7.04 13.97
N TYR A 128 8.43 -6.32 13.11
CA TYR A 128 8.54 -4.87 13.08
C TYR A 128 7.86 -4.27 14.32
N ASP A 129 8.56 -3.37 15.01
CA ASP A 129 8.04 -2.66 16.19
C ASP A 129 7.11 -1.50 15.80
N GLY A 130 7.23 -1.03 14.54
CA GLY A 130 6.38 0.01 14.00
C GLY A 130 6.30 -0.01 12.47
N VAL A 131 5.16 0.44 11.94
CA VAL A 131 4.95 0.61 10.50
C VAL A 131 4.58 2.06 10.22
N VAL A 132 5.39 2.74 9.42
CA VAL A 132 5.16 4.09 8.93
C VAL A 132 4.57 4.00 7.52
N LEU A 133 3.46 4.70 7.32
CA LEU A 133 2.80 4.81 6.02
C LEU A 133 3.10 6.19 5.44
N LEU A 134 4.03 6.26 4.50
CA LEU A 134 4.54 7.51 3.95
C LEU A 134 4.01 7.73 2.52
N GLY A 135 3.36 8.86 2.25
CA GLY A 135 2.77 9.12 0.94
C GLY A 135 2.25 10.53 0.77
N CYS A 136 1.51 10.73 -0.32
CA CYS A 136 1.02 12.03 -0.73
C CYS A 136 0.17 12.68 0.37
N ARG A 137 0.28 14.02 0.47
CA ARG A 137 -0.51 14.82 1.41
C ARG A 137 -2.01 14.53 1.28
N SER A 138 -2.63 14.24 2.43
CA SER A 138 -4.08 14.12 2.62
C SER A 138 -4.62 15.29 3.45
N GLY A 139 -5.93 15.57 3.37
CA GLY A 139 -6.57 16.67 4.10
C GLY A 139 -6.52 18.00 3.33
N GLU A 140 -6.15 19.09 4.01
CA GLU A 140 -6.03 20.40 3.36
C GLU A 140 -4.93 20.40 2.29
N ASN A 141 -5.22 20.96 1.11
CA ASN A 141 -4.34 20.92 -0.05
C ASN A 141 -3.98 19.49 -0.47
N TYR A 142 -5.02 18.67 -0.69
CA TYR A 142 -4.91 17.28 -1.09
C TYR A 142 -4.14 17.08 -2.41
N GLN A 143 -3.16 16.16 -2.42
CA GLN A 143 -2.21 15.98 -3.52
C GLN A 143 -2.01 14.51 -3.94
N CYS A 144 -2.97 13.63 -3.66
CA CYS A 144 -2.81 12.24 -4.07
C CYS A 144 -2.78 12.08 -5.60
N HIS A 145 -1.73 11.42 -6.09
CA HIS A 145 -1.54 11.17 -7.51
C HIS A 145 -2.69 10.37 -8.15
N PHE A 146 -3.30 9.44 -7.40
CA PHE A 146 -4.38 8.57 -7.89
C PHE A 146 -5.76 8.95 -7.33
N ILE A 147 -6.04 10.25 -7.19
CA ILE A 147 -7.34 10.83 -6.81
C ILE A 147 -7.74 10.59 -5.35
N GLN A 148 -7.75 9.35 -4.84
CA GLN A 148 -8.29 9.07 -3.49
C GLN A 148 -7.45 8.09 -2.65
N GLY A 149 -6.27 7.68 -3.12
CA GLY A 149 -5.47 6.65 -2.46
C GLY A 149 -5.05 6.99 -1.01
N SER A 150 -4.61 8.23 -0.77
CA SER A 150 -4.19 8.67 0.57
C SER A 150 -5.37 8.85 1.52
N GLU A 151 -6.53 9.28 1.02
CA GLU A 151 -7.76 9.39 1.81
C GLU A 151 -8.30 8.00 2.19
N LEU A 152 -8.37 7.08 1.23
CA LEU A 152 -8.76 5.69 1.50
C LEU A 152 -7.86 5.01 2.52
N LEU A 153 -6.56 5.31 2.51
CA LEU A 153 -5.67 4.81 3.55
C LEU A 153 -6.10 5.32 4.93
N GLY A 154 -6.36 6.62 5.06
CA GLY A 154 -6.82 7.21 6.32
C GLY A 154 -8.05 6.48 6.87
N VAL A 155 -9.05 6.26 6.03
CA VAL A 155 -10.28 5.52 6.38
C VAL A 155 -9.98 4.09 6.82
N ARG A 156 -9.09 3.38 6.12
CA ARG A 156 -8.77 1.98 6.43
C ARG A 156 -7.92 1.84 7.70
N MET A 157 -7.12 2.84 8.03
CA MET A 157 -6.24 2.85 9.20
C MET A 157 -6.91 3.42 10.45
N ASP A 158 -8.10 4.00 10.32
CA ASP A 158 -8.84 4.57 11.46
C ASP A 158 -9.10 3.53 12.57
N ASN A 159 -9.34 2.27 12.18
CA ASN A 159 -9.55 1.15 13.13
C ASN A 159 -8.25 0.45 13.58
N VAL A 160 -7.08 0.92 13.14
CA VAL A 160 -5.76 0.32 13.43
C VAL A 160 -4.93 1.22 14.36
N ARG A 161 -5.35 2.47 14.56
CA ARG A 161 -4.67 3.48 15.37
C ARG A 161 -4.94 3.35 16.86
#